data_AF-A0A7S1Q5B1-F1
#
_entry.id   AF-A0A7S1Q5B1-F1
#
_cell.length_a   1.000
_cell.length_b   1.000
_cell.length_c   1.000
_cell.angle_alpha   90.00
_cell.angle_beta   90.00
_cell.angle_gamma   90.00
#
_symmetry.space_group_name_H-M   'P 1'
#
loop_
_entity.id
_entity.type
_entity.pdbx_description
1 polymer ?
#
loop_
_entity_poly.entity_id
_entity_poly.type
_entity_poly.pdbx_seq_one_letter_code
_entity_poly.pdbx_strand_id
1 'polypeptide(L)'
;EEGASVHRQVFSMKDQRAFAGLGLGAHVPPYLRAEGMIRHVFVSKAELEDFMASFREHLFSEERSGAEVSPEALHAELHQHLRKRHDGEALFEFAYSFVCGLDAYRGDPDFELFDLMLCGAVHPSVVQDQQRMLRDLQSLVRSCSEGLEDASLGRTQARATLGPPQHREQVSHRVLRAVLGAAFPEKAAPRQNALRRALHATMRALADRARTP
;
A
#
# COMPACT_ATOMS: atom_id res chain seq x y z
N GLU A 1 -7.06 -1.98 30.93
CA GLU A 1 -5.76 -1.31 31.08
C GLU A 1 -4.95 -1.51 29.81
N GLU A 2 -4.35 -0.42 29.34
CA GLU A 2 -3.18 -0.30 28.45
C GLU A 2 -3.11 -1.14 27.17
N GLY A 3 -3.62 -0.54 26.09
CA GLY A 3 -3.18 -0.81 24.71
C GLY A 3 -2.43 0.39 24.14
N ALA A 4 -1.49 0.96 24.90
CA ALA A 4 -0.61 1.97 24.33
C ALA A 4 0.33 1.24 23.36
N SER A 5 0.05 1.35 22.05
CA SER A 5 0.94 0.86 21.00
C SER A 5 2.37 1.30 21.32
N VAL A 6 3.30 0.35 21.36
CA VAL A 6 4.73 0.59 21.70
C VAL A 6 5.33 1.65 20.76
N HIS A 7 4.76 1.81 19.57
CA HIS A 7 5.14 2.81 18.57
C HIS A 7 4.73 4.25 18.93
N ARG A 8 3.88 4.47 19.93
CA ARG A 8 3.30 5.78 20.25
C ARG A 8 4.16 6.64 21.18
N GLN A 9 5.17 6.06 21.83
CA GLN A 9 6.12 6.78 22.69
C GLN A 9 7.34 7.33 21.91
N VAL A 10 7.24 7.43 20.59
CA VAL A 10 8.37 7.74 19.74
C VAL A 10 8.50 9.25 19.51
N PHE A 11 9.75 9.74 19.55
CA PHE A 11 10.11 11.16 19.59
C PHE A 11 9.94 11.88 18.24
N SER A 12 9.87 13.22 18.28
CA SER A 12 9.59 14.06 17.11
C SER A 12 10.74 14.08 16.09
N MET A 13 10.40 13.94 14.81
CA MET A 13 11.31 14.10 13.65
C MET A 13 12.05 15.45 13.59
N LYS A 14 11.63 16.45 14.37
CA LYS A 14 12.24 17.79 14.42
C LYS A 14 13.35 17.90 15.45
N ASP A 15 13.44 16.99 16.41
CA ASP A 15 14.47 16.99 17.44
C ASP A 15 15.63 16.09 17.00
N GLN A 16 16.78 16.68 16.68
CA GLN A 16 17.99 15.96 16.27
C GLN A 16 18.81 15.48 17.48
N ARG A 17 18.34 15.71 18.71
CA ARG A 17 19.05 15.26 19.92
C ARG A 17 18.99 13.74 20.04
N ALA A 18 20.04 13.17 20.61
CA ALA A 18 20.00 11.77 21.00
C ALA A 18 18.96 11.59 22.12
N PHE A 19 18.24 10.48 22.07
CA PHE A 19 17.19 10.13 23.04
C PHE A 19 17.40 8.71 23.56
N ALA A 20 16.82 8.39 24.71
CA ALA A 20 16.94 7.05 25.28
C ALA A 20 16.08 6.05 24.48
N GLY A 21 16.68 4.93 24.10
CA GLY A 21 15.92 3.82 23.49
C GLY A 21 14.89 3.22 24.45
N LEU A 22 13.95 2.45 23.91
CA LEU A 22 12.89 1.74 24.64
C LEU A 22 13.41 0.58 25.51
N GLY A 23 14.72 0.29 25.45
CA GLY A 23 15.38 -0.76 26.23
C GLY A 23 15.25 -2.16 25.62
N LEU A 24 15.68 -3.17 26.38
CA LEU A 24 15.78 -4.56 25.92
C LEU A 24 14.61 -5.46 26.38
N GLY A 25 13.49 -4.86 26.81
CA GLY A 25 12.35 -5.61 27.32
C GLY A 25 11.76 -6.58 26.28
N ALA A 26 11.24 -7.72 26.75
CA ALA A 26 10.58 -8.70 25.87
C ALA A 26 9.36 -8.13 25.12
N HIS A 27 8.71 -7.11 25.69
CA HIS A 27 7.58 -6.39 25.10
C HIS A 27 7.99 -5.40 23.99
N VAL A 28 9.29 -5.10 23.84
CA VAL A 28 9.80 -4.21 22.80
C VAL A 28 10.06 -5.04 21.53
N PRO A 29 9.64 -4.60 20.33
CA PRO A 29 9.97 -5.29 19.09
C PRO A 29 11.48 -5.42 18.87
N PRO A 30 11.99 -6.53 18.31
CA PRO A 30 13.43 -6.80 18.21
C PRO A 30 14.26 -5.69 17.54
N TYR A 31 13.71 -5.02 16.53
CA TYR A 31 14.38 -3.92 15.82
C TYR A 31 14.43 -2.60 16.60
N LEU A 32 13.74 -2.50 17.74
CA LEU A 32 13.80 -1.34 18.65
C LEU A 32 14.55 -1.65 19.95
N ARG A 33 15.00 -2.90 20.16
CA ARG A 33 15.73 -3.32 21.35
C ARG A 33 17.17 -2.81 21.30
N ALA A 34 17.36 -1.58 21.75
CA ALA A 34 18.66 -0.94 21.86
C ALA A 34 18.89 -0.42 23.28
N GLU A 35 20.12 -0.54 23.76
CA GLU A 35 20.55 0.06 25.03
C GLU A 35 21.15 1.46 24.79
N GLY A 36 20.97 2.35 25.76
CA GLY A 36 21.59 3.66 25.75
C GLY A 36 20.87 4.70 24.89
N MET A 37 21.65 5.64 24.36
CA MET A 37 21.16 6.80 23.63
C MET A 37 21.21 6.53 22.12
N ILE A 38 20.08 6.72 21.45
CA ILE A 38 19.92 6.57 20.01
C ILE A 38 19.95 7.95 19.39
N ARG A 39 20.75 8.12 18.33
CA ARG A 39 20.77 9.35 17.56
C ARG A 39 19.59 9.36 16.61
N HIS A 40 18.91 10.50 16.53
CA HIS A 40 17.89 10.69 15.52
C HIS A 40 18.57 10.88 14.15
N VAL A 41 18.17 10.09 13.16
CA VAL A 41 18.65 10.22 11.77
C VAL A 41 17.52 10.76 10.93
N PHE A 42 17.82 11.74 10.08
CA PHE A 42 16.84 12.21 9.13
C PHE A 42 16.68 11.16 8.02
N VAL A 43 15.46 10.65 7.86
CA VAL A 43 15.09 9.75 6.78
C VAL A 43 14.00 10.44 5.96
N SER A 44 14.24 10.56 4.65
CA SER A 44 13.29 11.24 3.76
C SER A 44 12.03 10.40 3.52
N LYS A 45 10.91 11.03 3.14
CA LYS A 45 9.68 10.28 2.82
C LYS A 45 9.92 9.23 1.73
N ALA A 46 10.62 9.60 0.65
CA ALA A 46 10.93 8.71 -0.46
C ALA A 46 11.74 7.49 0.02
N GLU A 47 12.71 7.70 0.90
CA GLU A 47 13.51 6.60 1.46
C GLU A 47 12.67 5.64 2.34
N LEU A 48 11.70 6.17 3.09
CA LEU A 48 10.75 5.35 3.84
C LEU A 48 9.83 4.55 2.91
N GLU A 49 9.33 5.17 1.84
CA GLU A 49 8.50 4.51 0.82
C GLU A 49 9.26 3.38 0.12
N ASP A 50 10.50 3.65 -0.31
CA ASP A 50 11.38 2.66 -0.92
C ASP A 50 11.68 1.51 0.04
N PHE A 51 11.93 1.81 1.31
CA PHE A 51 12.13 0.80 2.33
C PHE A 51 10.89 -0.07 2.52
N MET A 52 9.69 0.54 2.67
CA MET A 52 8.43 -0.21 2.80
C MET A 52 8.14 -1.07 1.57
N ALA A 53 8.42 -0.56 0.36
CA ALA A 53 8.27 -1.31 -0.88
C ALA A 53 9.21 -2.53 -0.89
N SER A 54 10.49 -2.33 -0.61
CA SER A 54 11.48 -3.42 -0.55
C SER A 54 11.14 -4.48 0.51
N PHE A 55 10.58 -4.06 1.64
CA PHE A 55 10.17 -4.97 2.69
C PHE A 55 8.94 -5.79 2.27
N ARG A 56 7.95 -5.17 1.62
CA ARG A 56 6.78 -5.90 1.09
C ARG A 56 7.19 -6.91 0.04
N GLU A 57 8.12 -6.57 -0.85
CA GLU A 57 8.69 -7.51 -1.82
C GLU A 57 9.38 -8.68 -1.12
N HIS A 58 10.14 -8.42 -0.05
CA HIS A 58 10.77 -9.47 0.75
C HIS A 58 9.74 -10.36 1.46
N LEU A 59 8.68 -9.78 2.00
CA LEU A 59 7.65 -10.48 2.78
C LEU A 59 6.79 -11.38 1.90
N PHE A 60 6.45 -10.91 0.69
CA PHE A 60 5.55 -11.59 -0.24
C PHE A 60 6.28 -12.26 -1.41
N SER A 61 7.59 -12.50 -1.30
CA SER A 61 8.33 -13.22 -2.34
C SER A 61 7.76 -14.63 -2.53
N GLU A 62 7.78 -15.14 -3.76
CA GLU A 62 7.15 -16.43 -4.10
C GLU A 62 7.70 -17.59 -3.28
N GLU A 63 8.99 -17.52 -2.90
CA GLU A 63 9.66 -18.48 -2.01
C GLU A 63 9.01 -18.58 -0.62
N ARG A 64 8.28 -17.54 -0.19
CA ARG A 64 7.64 -17.43 1.13
C ARG A 64 6.12 -17.40 1.06
N SER A 65 5.53 -17.51 -0.13
CA SER A 65 4.09 -17.33 -0.41
C SER A 65 3.14 -18.37 0.21
N GLY A 66 3.64 -19.29 1.05
CA GLY A 66 2.84 -20.29 1.78
C GLY A 66 2.91 -20.20 3.31
N ALA A 67 3.69 -19.28 3.88
CA ALA A 67 3.78 -19.12 5.33
C ALA A 67 2.73 -18.11 5.82
N GLU A 68 1.88 -18.50 6.78
CA GLU A 68 1.04 -17.55 7.51
C GLU A 68 1.94 -16.60 8.31
N VAL A 69 2.01 -15.34 7.89
CA VAL A 69 2.78 -14.31 8.59
C VAL A 69 1.94 -13.78 9.75
N SER A 70 2.21 -14.27 10.97
CA SER A 70 1.65 -13.67 12.18
C SER A 70 2.22 -12.26 12.42
N PRO A 71 1.52 -11.39 13.18
CA PRO A 71 2.05 -10.07 13.55
C PRO A 71 3.39 -10.13 14.29
N GLU A 72 3.61 -11.16 15.11
CA GLU A 72 4.88 -11.38 15.82
C GLU A 72 6.01 -11.76 14.85
N ALA A 73 5.70 -12.60 13.86
CA ALA A 73 6.61 -12.93 12.78
C ALA A 73 6.93 -11.68 11.93
N LEU A 74 5.97 -10.78 11.74
CA LEU A 74 6.20 -9.52 11.01
C LEU A 74 7.30 -8.66 11.64
N HIS A 75 7.32 -8.53 12.98
CA HIS A 75 8.38 -7.78 13.66
C HIS A 75 9.75 -8.47 13.53
N ALA A 76 9.79 -9.80 13.54
CA ALA A 76 11.02 -10.57 13.35
C ALA A 76 11.55 -10.41 11.91
N GLU A 77 10.66 -10.48 10.92
CA GLU A 77 10.98 -10.27 9.51
C GLU A 77 11.44 -8.85 9.23
N LEU A 78 10.79 -7.84 9.82
CA LEU A 78 11.22 -6.45 9.70
C LEU A 78 12.63 -6.25 10.27
N HIS A 79 12.91 -6.85 11.42
CA HIS A 79 14.24 -6.81 12.02
C HIS A 79 15.29 -7.51 11.15
N GLN A 80 14.95 -8.66 10.56
CA GLN A 80 15.83 -9.36 9.63
C GLN A 80 16.10 -8.52 8.37
N HIS A 81 15.07 -7.84 7.85
CA HIS A 81 15.21 -6.96 6.69
C HIS A 81 16.09 -5.74 6.99
N LEU A 82 15.92 -5.13 8.16
CA LEU A 82 16.76 -4.03 8.63
C LEU A 82 18.23 -4.46 8.75
N ARG A 83 18.51 -5.65 9.30
CA ARG A 83 19.86 -6.21 9.41
C ARG A 83 20.56 -6.43 8.06
N LYS A 84 19.81 -6.61 6.97
CA LYS A 84 20.42 -6.75 5.64
C LYS A 84 20.92 -5.41 5.10
N ARG A 85 20.39 -4.29 5.59
CA ARG A 85 20.64 -2.94 5.07
C ARG A 85 21.50 -2.09 6.01
N HIS A 86 21.43 -2.36 7.31
CA HIS A 86 22.12 -1.61 8.36
C HIS A 86 22.71 -2.55 9.39
N ASP A 87 23.93 -2.25 9.84
CA ASP A 87 24.64 -3.00 10.88
C ASP A 87 24.86 -2.15 12.13
N GLY A 88 24.89 -2.81 13.30
CA GLY A 88 25.22 -2.19 14.58
C GLY A 88 24.23 -1.09 15.00
N GLU A 89 24.76 0.05 15.44
CA GLU A 89 23.96 1.20 15.93
C GLU A 89 23.08 1.81 14.84
N ALA A 90 23.56 1.84 13.59
CA ALA A 90 22.84 2.42 12.45
C ALA A 90 21.50 1.71 12.18
N LEU A 91 21.40 0.41 12.51
CA LEU A 91 20.14 -0.33 12.44
C LEU A 91 19.09 0.29 13.34
N PHE A 92 19.46 0.55 14.60
CA PHE A 92 18.53 1.08 15.59
C PHE A 92 18.21 2.54 15.28
N GLU A 93 19.20 3.36 14.94
CA GLU A 93 19.00 4.75 14.53
C GLU A 93 17.97 4.85 13.38
N PHE A 94 18.12 4.01 12.34
CA PHE A 94 17.14 3.96 11.25
C PHE A 94 15.79 3.42 11.72
N ALA A 95 15.77 2.33 12.49
CA ALA A 95 14.53 1.71 12.96
C ALA A 95 13.66 2.66 13.78
N TYR A 96 14.27 3.45 14.67
CA TYR A 96 13.55 4.48 15.41
C TYR A 96 13.04 5.58 14.47
N SER A 97 13.89 6.08 13.57
CA SER A 97 13.51 7.10 12.58
C SER A 97 12.40 6.63 11.64
N PHE A 98 12.37 5.33 11.30
CA PHE A 98 11.32 4.69 10.52
C PHE A 98 9.97 4.73 11.25
N VAL A 99 9.94 4.37 12.54
CA VAL A 99 8.71 4.43 13.35
C VAL A 99 8.25 5.89 13.52
N CYS A 100 9.16 6.84 13.74
CA CYS A 100 8.83 8.27 13.71
C CYS A 100 8.19 8.68 12.38
N GLY A 101 8.73 8.16 11.27
CA GLY A 101 8.25 8.40 9.92
C GLY A 101 6.83 7.87 9.67
N LEU A 102 6.51 6.69 10.20
CA LEU A 102 5.14 6.13 10.12
C LEU A 102 4.11 7.07 10.77
N ASP A 103 4.43 7.63 11.93
CA ASP A 103 3.52 8.59 12.60
C ASP A 103 3.48 9.94 11.87
N ALA A 104 4.63 10.45 11.42
CA ALA A 104 4.72 11.73 10.71
C ALA A 104 3.95 11.75 9.37
N TYR A 105 3.88 10.61 8.69
CA TYR A 105 3.20 10.46 7.40
C TYR A 105 1.89 9.67 7.51
N ARG A 106 1.29 9.56 8.69
CA ARG A 106 0.03 8.81 8.93
C ARG A 106 -1.16 9.24 8.05
N GLY A 107 -1.13 10.45 7.48
CA GLY A 107 -2.13 10.89 6.50
C GLY A 107 -2.04 10.21 5.14
N ASP A 108 -0.95 9.49 4.87
CA ASP A 108 -0.76 8.65 3.69
C ASP A 108 -1.26 7.22 3.98
N PRO A 109 -2.17 6.67 3.16
CA PRO A 109 -2.78 5.37 3.44
C PRO A 109 -1.77 4.22 3.47
N ASP A 110 -0.65 4.31 2.74
CA ASP A 110 0.36 3.25 2.74
C ASP A 110 1.12 3.20 4.07
N PHE A 111 1.39 4.37 4.65
CA PHE A 111 2.04 4.49 5.97
C PHE A 111 1.10 4.07 7.09
N GLU A 112 -0.17 4.49 7.03
CA GLU A 112 -1.19 4.08 8.00
C GLU A 112 -1.39 2.56 7.98
N LEU A 113 -1.52 1.96 6.80
CA LEU A 113 -1.69 0.51 6.65
C LEU A 113 -0.49 -0.26 7.22
N PHE A 114 0.72 0.24 6.99
CA PHE A 114 1.94 -0.35 7.54
C PHE A 114 1.98 -0.27 9.07
N ASP A 115 1.64 0.88 9.66
CA ASP A 115 1.53 1.06 11.12
C ASP A 115 0.49 0.10 11.73
N LEU A 116 -0.67 -0.03 11.08
CA LEU A 116 -1.74 -0.94 11.51
C LEU A 116 -1.31 -2.41 11.44
N MET A 117 -0.50 -2.78 10.44
CA MET A 117 0.08 -4.12 10.37
C MET A 117 1.07 -4.38 11.52
N LEU A 118 1.97 -3.43 11.80
CA LEU A 118 2.91 -3.56 12.91
C LEU A 118 2.22 -3.61 14.26
N CYS A 119 1.12 -2.88 14.44
CA CYS A 119 0.31 -2.95 15.65
C CYS A 119 -0.54 -4.24 15.75
N GLY A 120 -0.53 -5.10 14.72
CA GLY A 120 -1.36 -6.31 14.65
C GLY A 120 -2.86 -6.03 14.45
N ALA A 121 -3.25 -4.78 14.18
CA ALA A 121 -4.64 -4.39 13.93
C ALA A 121 -5.12 -4.85 12.54
N VAL A 122 -4.20 -5.00 11.59
CA VAL A 122 -4.46 -5.50 10.24
C VAL A 122 -3.52 -6.66 9.94
N HIS A 123 -4.10 -7.77 9.45
CA HIS A 123 -3.32 -8.94 9.07
C HIS A 123 -2.55 -8.68 7.76
N PRO A 124 -1.27 -9.12 7.60
CA PRO A 124 -0.48 -8.88 6.40
C PRO A 124 -1.12 -9.38 5.09
N SER A 125 -1.96 -10.43 5.16
CA SER A 125 -2.69 -10.94 4.00
C SER A 125 -3.59 -9.90 3.33
N VAL A 126 -4.06 -8.89 4.08
CA VAL A 126 -4.90 -7.82 3.53
C VAL A 126 -4.15 -7.04 2.44
N VAL A 127 -2.84 -6.81 2.62
CA VAL A 127 -2.01 -6.14 1.62
C VAL A 127 -1.86 -7.03 0.37
N GLN A 128 -1.63 -8.32 0.58
CA GLN A 128 -1.52 -9.28 -0.52
C GLN A 128 -2.82 -9.37 -1.32
N ASP A 129 -3.97 -9.40 -0.64
CA ASP A 129 -5.30 -9.42 -1.25
C ASP A 129 -5.57 -8.13 -2.04
N GLN A 130 -5.21 -6.96 -1.48
CA GLN A 130 -5.33 -5.68 -2.19
C GLN A 130 -4.49 -5.67 -3.47
N GLN A 131 -3.23 -6.13 -3.41
CA GLN A 131 -2.37 -6.21 -4.59
C GLN A 131 -2.90 -7.20 -5.63
N ARG A 132 -3.41 -8.36 -5.20
CA ARG A 132 -4.03 -9.35 -6.08
C ARG A 132 -5.24 -8.74 -6.80
N MET A 133 -6.14 -8.12 -6.04
CA MET A 133 -7.33 -7.47 -6.58
C MET A 133 -6.98 -6.35 -7.57
N LEU A 134 -5.95 -5.55 -7.29
CA LEU A 134 -5.48 -4.52 -8.22
C LEU A 134 -4.94 -5.13 -9.53
N ARG A 135 -4.16 -6.21 -9.44
CA ARG A 135 -3.68 -6.93 -10.63
C ARG A 135 -4.83 -7.52 -11.44
N ASP A 136 -5.81 -8.13 -10.78
CA ASP A 136 -6.98 -8.71 -11.43
C ASP A 136 -7.81 -7.62 -12.13
N LEU A 137 -8.00 -6.47 -11.47
CA LEU A 137 -8.67 -5.32 -12.07
C LEU A 137 -7.91 -4.75 -13.26
N GLN A 138 -6.59 -4.61 -13.16
CA GLN A 138 -5.75 -4.16 -14.27
C GLN A 138 -5.81 -5.12 -15.46
N SER A 139 -5.72 -6.43 -15.20
CA SER A 139 -5.86 -7.47 -16.23
C SER A 139 -7.22 -7.37 -16.90
N LEU A 140 -8.29 -7.24 -16.12
CA LEU A 140 -9.64 -7.16 -16.67
C LEU A 140 -9.89 -5.89 -17.49
N VAL A 141 -9.32 -4.75 -17.08
CA VAL A 141 -9.37 -3.50 -17.85
C VAL A 141 -8.65 -3.68 -19.19
N ARG A 142 -7.46 -4.29 -19.21
CA ARG A 142 -6.71 -4.58 -20.45
C ARG A 142 -7.48 -5.51 -21.38
N SER A 143 -8.04 -6.59 -20.86
CA SER A 143 -8.85 -7.51 -21.67
C SER A 143 -10.11 -6.85 -22.23
N CYS A 144 -10.70 -5.88 -21.52
CA CYS A 144 -11.83 -5.11 -22.03
C CYS A 144 -11.43 -4.10 -23.10
N SER A 145 -10.24 -3.47 -23.02
CA SER A 145 -9.75 -2.59 -24.09
C SER A 145 -9.41 -3.35 -25.36
N GLU A 146 -8.78 -4.53 -25.24
CA GLU A 146 -8.44 -5.39 -26.38
C GLU A 146 -9.69 -5.95 -27.08
N GLY A 147 -10.71 -6.38 -26.32
CA GLY A 147 -11.98 -6.84 -26.87
C GLY A 147 -12.83 -5.75 -27.56
N LEU A 148 -12.56 -4.47 -27.28
CA LEU A 148 -13.17 -3.33 -27.96
C LEU A 148 -12.54 -3.07 -29.33
N GLU A 149 -11.25 -3.37 -29.50
CA GLU A 149 -10.54 -3.24 -30.79
C GLU A 149 -10.97 -4.33 -31.77
N ASP A 150 -11.08 -5.58 -31.30
CA ASP A 150 -11.55 -6.72 -32.12
C ASP A 150 -13.03 -6.61 -32.51
N ALA A 151 -13.89 -6.07 -31.63
CA ALA A 151 -15.29 -5.80 -31.96
C ALA A 151 -15.46 -4.63 -32.95
N SER A 152 -14.46 -3.75 -33.08
CA SER A 152 -14.48 -2.66 -34.06
C SER A 152 -14.16 -3.16 -35.49
N LEU A 153 -13.39 -4.24 -35.61
CA LEU A 153 -13.07 -4.88 -36.90
C LEU A 153 -14.19 -5.78 -37.43
N GLY A 154 -15.13 -6.20 -36.57
CA GLY A 154 -16.30 -7.00 -36.95
C GLY A 154 -17.57 -6.22 -37.31
N ARG A 155 -17.55 -4.87 -37.25
CA ARG A 155 -18.74 -4.01 -37.47
C ARG A 155 -18.53 -2.95 -38.56
N THR A 156 -17.85 -3.29 -39.64
CA THR A 156 -17.65 -2.39 -40.80
C THR A 156 -18.70 -2.56 -41.90
N GLN A 157 -19.95 -2.91 -41.56
CA GLN A 157 -21.09 -2.72 -42.44
C GLN A 157 -22.33 -2.26 -41.66
N ALA A 158 -22.36 -0.98 -41.28
CA ALA A 158 -23.55 -0.13 -41.44
C ALA A 158 -23.32 1.27 -40.88
N ARG A 159 -23.59 2.26 -41.75
CA ARG A 159 -23.84 3.68 -41.47
C ARG A 159 -22.63 4.55 -41.13
N ALA A 160 -22.07 5.10 -42.22
CA ALA A 160 -21.57 6.46 -42.25
C ALA A 160 -22.70 7.44 -41.89
N THR A 161 -22.54 8.22 -40.82
CA THR A 161 -22.78 9.69 -40.76
C THR A 161 -22.56 10.19 -39.32
N LEU A 162 -21.84 11.33 -39.22
CA LEU A 162 -21.69 12.26 -38.10
C LEU A 162 -20.48 12.08 -37.14
N GLY A 163 -19.51 12.98 -37.32
CA GLY A 163 -18.68 13.55 -36.26
C GLY A 163 -17.23 13.04 -36.18
N PRO A 164 -16.23 13.92 -35.96
CA PRO A 164 -14.86 13.48 -35.72
C PRO A 164 -14.78 12.66 -34.42
N PRO A 165 -14.02 11.55 -34.39
CA PRO A 165 -13.94 10.70 -33.22
C PRO A 165 -13.16 11.42 -32.12
N GLN A 166 -13.86 11.83 -31.07
CA GLN A 166 -13.21 12.15 -29.81
C GLN A 166 -12.76 10.83 -29.18
N HIS A 167 -11.56 10.39 -29.53
CA HIS A 167 -10.83 9.35 -28.80
C HIS A 167 -10.51 9.92 -27.41
N ARG A 168 -11.44 9.76 -26.48
CA ARG A 168 -11.19 9.87 -25.05
C ARG A 168 -11.69 8.59 -24.43
N GLU A 169 -10.77 7.84 -23.83
CA GLU A 169 -11.00 6.71 -22.95
C GLU A 169 -12.00 7.10 -21.84
N GLN A 170 -13.30 7.04 -22.17
CA GLN A 170 -14.33 6.88 -21.17
C GLN A 170 -14.47 5.39 -21.00
N VAL A 171 -13.84 4.84 -19.96
CA VAL A 171 -14.14 3.47 -19.53
C VAL A 171 -15.65 3.37 -19.38
N SER A 172 -16.27 2.63 -20.30
CA SER A 172 -17.72 2.62 -20.42
C SER A 172 -18.31 2.13 -19.09
N HIS A 173 -19.33 2.82 -18.60
CA HIS A 173 -20.00 2.49 -17.34
C HIS A 173 -20.53 1.04 -17.30
N ARG A 174 -20.67 0.40 -18.48
CA ARG A 174 -21.00 -1.03 -18.63
C ARG A 174 -19.80 -1.94 -18.35
N VAL A 175 -18.60 -1.54 -18.77
CA VAL A 175 -17.34 -2.25 -18.48
C VAL A 175 -17.08 -2.25 -16.98
N LEU A 176 -17.18 -1.09 -16.33
CA LEU A 176 -17.05 -0.98 -14.86
C LEU A 176 -18.04 -1.86 -14.11
N ARG A 177 -19.28 -1.98 -14.62
CA ARG A 177 -20.31 -2.84 -14.03
C ARG A 177 -19.97 -4.32 -14.17
N ALA A 178 -19.51 -4.74 -15.35
CA ALA A 178 -19.11 -6.12 -15.60
C ALA A 178 -17.88 -6.50 -14.74
N VAL A 179 -16.91 -5.60 -14.66
CA VAL A 179 -15.70 -5.73 -13.85
C VAL A 179 -16.02 -5.92 -12.37
N LEU A 180 -16.81 -5.02 -11.80
CA LEU A 180 -17.16 -5.09 -10.38
C LEU A 180 -18.07 -6.29 -10.07
N GLY A 181 -18.90 -6.72 -11.02
CA GLY A 181 -19.71 -7.92 -10.88
C GLY A 181 -18.88 -9.21 -10.91
N ALA A 182 -17.85 -9.26 -11.75
CA ALA A 182 -16.94 -10.40 -11.85
C ALA A 182 -15.94 -10.48 -10.68
N ALA A 183 -15.39 -9.34 -10.25
CA ALA A 183 -14.43 -9.27 -9.15
C ALA A 183 -15.10 -9.44 -7.76
N PHE A 184 -16.38 -9.09 -7.62
CA PHE A 184 -17.09 -9.15 -6.35
C PHE A 184 -18.49 -9.78 -6.48
N PRO A 185 -18.58 -11.06 -6.87
CA PRO A 185 -19.87 -11.72 -7.12
C PRO A 185 -20.75 -11.80 -5.85
N GLU A 186 -20.11 -11.97 -4.70
CA GLU A 186 -20.74 -12.10 -3.38
C GLU A 186 -21.31 -10.78 -2.82
N LYS A 187 -20.97 -9.63 -3.40
CA LYS A 187 -21.35 -8.32 -2.82
C LYS A 187 -22.73 -7.90 -3.32
N ALA A 188 -23.61 -7.53 -2.38
CA ALA A 188 -24.93 -7.00 -2.70
C ALA A 188 -24.87 -5.77 -3.62
N ALA A 189 -25.82 -5.67 -4.56
CA ALA A 189 -25.96 -4.60 -5.54
C ALA A 189 -25.76 -3.15 -4.99
N PRO A 190 -26.26 -2.76 -3.79
CA PRO A 190 -26.01 -1.42 -3.26
C PRO A 190 -24.52 -1.15 -2.96
N ARG A 191 -23.76 -2.16 -2.49
CA ARG A 191 -22.31 -2.03 -2.24
C ARG A 191 -21.52 -1.96 -3.54
N GLN A 192 -21.88 -2.78 -4.53
CA GLN A 192 -21.28 -2.70 -5.87
C GLN A 192 -21.53 -1.31 -6.52
N ASN A 193 -22.72 -0.74 -6.35
CA ASN A 193 -23.02 0.61 -6.83
C ASN A 193 -22.22 1.70 -6.09
N ALA A 194 -21.98 1.54 -4.79
CA ALA A 194 -21.13 2.45 -4.02
C ALA A 194 -19.67 2.41 -4.51
N LEU A 195 -19.11 1.20 -4.68
CA LEU A 195 -17.77 1.00 -5.25
C LEU A 195 -17.65 1.61 -6.64
N ARG A 196 -18.66 1.44 -7.49
CA ARG A 196 -18.69 2.05 -8.83
C ARG A 196 -18.62 3.57 -8.77
N ARG A 197 -19.41 4.19 -7.88
CA ARG A 197 -19.41 5.66 -7.72
C ARG A 197 -18.06 6.16 -7.22
N ALA A 198 -17.49 5.48 -6.23
CA ALA A 198 -16.17 5.81 -5.70
C ALA A 198 -15.12 5.74 -6.82
N LEU A 199 -15.03 4.61 -7.53
CA LEU A 199 -14.03 4.38 -8.56
C LEU A 199 -14.15 5.37 -9.73
N HIS A 200 -15.39 5.67 -10.15
CA HIS A 200 -15.63 6.69 -11.18
C HIS A 200 -15.23 8.10 -10.70
N ALA A 201 -15.44 8.44 -9.43
CA ALA A 201 -15.00 9.71 -8.86
C ALA A 201 -13.46 9.80 -8.82
N THR A 202 -12.78 8.72 -8.44
CA THR A 202 -11.31 8.66 -8.41
C THR A 202 -10.72 8.80 -9.81
N MET A 203 -11.24 8.06 -10.80
CA MET A 203 -10.77 8.13 -12.18
C MET A 203 -10.95 9.54 -12.77
N ARG A 204 -12.06 10.21 -12.44
CA ARG A 204 -12.31 11.59 -12.87
C ARG A 204 -11.34 12.58 -12.21
N ALA A 205 -11.12 12.45 -10.90
CA ALA A 205 -10.16 13.28 -10.17
C ALA A 205 -8.72 13.11 -10.69
N LEU A 206 -8.32 11.88 -11.05
CA LEU A 206 -7.02 11.60 -11.67
C LEU A 206 -6.92 12.20 -13.08
N ALA A 207 -7.97 12.08 -13.90
CA ALA A 207 -8.00 12.66 -15.24
C ALA A 207 -7.98 14.19 -15.23
N ASP A 208 -8.62 14.81 -14.24
CA ASP A 208 -8.61 16.27 -14.05
C ASP A 208 -7.23 16.75 -13.56
N ARG A 209 -6.59 16.02 -12.63
CA ARG A 209 -5.19 16.27 -12.20
C ARG A 209 -4.18 16.14 -13.33
N ALA A 210 -4.35 15.19 -14.23
CA ALA A 210 -3.47 14.99 -15.38
C ALA A 210 -3.61 16.08 -16.46
N ARG A 211 -4.67 16.90 -16.42
CA ARG A 211 -4.91 18.00 -17.37
C ARG A 211 -4.48 19.37 -16.84
N THR A 212 -4.26 19.50 -15.55
CA THR A 212 -3.69 20.69 -14.93
C THR A 212 -2.15 20.57 -14.95
N PRO A 213 -1.42 21.44 -15.67
CA PRO A 213 0.04 21.46 -15.69
C PRO A 213 0.65 21.85 -14.34
#